data_AF-A0A6I6K1F1-F1
#
_entry.id   AF-A0A6I6K1F1-F1
#
_cell.length_a   1.000
_cell.length_b   1.000
_cell.length_c   1.000
_cell.angle_alpha   90.00
_cell.angle_beta   90.00
_cell.angle_gamma   90.00
#
_symmetry.space_group_name_H-M   'P 1'
#
loop_
_entity.id
_entity.type
_entity.pdbx_description
1 polymer ?
#
loop_
_entity_poly.entity_id
_entity_poly.type
_entity_poly.pdbx_seq_one_letter_code
_entity_poly.pdbx_strand_id
1 'polypeptide(L)'
;MKRIFTFLAALLVAGSVFAQSPQGMSYQAVIRNSTDELVTNQSIGMQISVLQGSADGTTVYTETQTPTTNTNGLVSIEIGNGTLVSGDFSSINWANGPYFIKTETDPEGGTNYTITGTSQLLSVPFALYSKTAETVTGGISETDPDFNASIAAAITEEDTARWNNMANDTNKIQDINLSGTDLSITDGATVDLSVLQDGTGTDSQILTLYNNKYLYISNGNSITLPYLIREADGDPENELQSISINGNTVSISNGGSIELPAETDPVYSSSVANDITTADTTNWNSKVDTLIAGTGIAISGDTIKSAVTTYSVGDFAQGGVVFYVDETGQHGLVCAKEDQSTGIRWHAGTYGSTQAKGDGPYAGEANTSIIIAAQVAIGDDGNTYAARICNELQITEGGKTYGDWYLPSMRELLLIAQNIEIINYRAWANGGSGLDVFPEYWSSTEWDTDQAVEVSFWWDGGGAFLEYKRHTNNVRAVRAF
;
A
#
# COMPACT_ATOMS: atom_id res chain seq x y z
N MET A 1 -13.48 42.25 -1.54
CA MET A 1 -14.83 42.08 -0.95
C MET A 1 -15.61 40.90 -1.55
N LYS A 2 -15.84 40.82 -2.88
CA LYS A 2 -16.65 39.73 -3.47
C LYS A 2 -16.15 38.29 -3.16
N ARG A 3 -14.82 38.06 -3.16
CA ARG A 3 -14.23 36.74 -2.85
C ARG A 3 -14.39 36.30 -1.39
N ILE A 4 -14.43 37.24 -0.44
CA ILE A 4 -14.64 36.97 0.99
C ILE A 4 -16.07 36.52 1.25
N PHE A 5 -17.05 37.15 0.59
CA PHE A 5 -18.45 36.72 0.68
C PHE A 5 -18.68 35.34 0.07
N THR A 6 -18.00 35.01 -1.04
CA THR A 6 -18.09 33.66 -1.63
C THR A 6 -17.48 32.60 -0.70
N PHE A 7 -16.37 32.91 -0.04
CA PHE A 7 -15.72 32.00 0.90
C PHE A 7 -16.55 31.79 2.18
N LEU A 8 -17.12 32.86 2.74
CA LEU A 8 -18.02 32.79 3.89
C LEU A 8 -19.33 32.05 3.56
N ALA A 9 -19.88 32.24 2.35
CA ALA A 9 -21.07 31.50 1.91
C ALA A 9 -20.77 30.01 1.73
N ALA A 10 -19.62 29.65 1.16
CA ALA A 10 -19.19 28.25 1.05
C ALA A 10 -18.96 27.62 2.44
N LEU A 11 -18.39 28.36 3.39
CA LEU A 11 -18.16 27.90 4.76
C LEU A 11 -19.48 27.66 5.52
N LEU A 12 -20.49 28.51 5.31
CA LEU A 12 -21.82 28.37 5.90
C LEU A 12 -22.61 27.19 5.33
N VAL A 13 -22.46 26.93 4.03
CA VAL A 13 -23.09 25.77 3.36
C VAL A 13 -22.40 24.46 3.76
N ALA A 14 -21.08 24.46 3.96
CA ALA A 14 -20.34 23.29 4.44
C ALA A 14 -20.64 22.95 5.91
N GLY A 15 -20.89 23.96 6.76
CA GLY A 15 -21.22 23.76 8.18
C GLY A 15 -22.64 23.30 8.48
N SER A 16 -23.51 23.17 7.47
CA SER A 16 -24.93 22.77 7.62
C SER A 16 -25.27 21.39 7.05
N VAL A 17 -24.27 20.62 6.62
CA VAL A 17 -24.47 19.27 6.11
C VAL A 17 -24.36 18.26 7.26
N PHE A 18 -25.48 17.94 7.90
CA PHE A 18 -25.57 16.78 8.79
C PHE A 18 -25.88 15.54 7.95
N ALA A 19 -24.86 14.76 7.61
CA ALA A 19 -25.06 13.40 7.14
C ALA A 19 -25.43 12.54 8.35
N GLN A 20 -26.72 12.42 8.67
CA GLN A 20 -27.20 11.43 9.62
C GLN A 20 -27.78 10.27 8.82
N SER A 21 -27.24 9.07 9.03
CA SER A 21 -27.89 7.86 8.53
C SER A 21 -29.31 7.79 9.13
N PRO A 22 -30.33 7.39 8.34
CA PRO A 22 -31.68 7.19 8.88
C PRO A 22 -31.62 6.34 10.16
N GLN A 23 -32.24 6.82 11.25
CA GLN A 23 -32.21 6.17 12.56
C GLN A 23 -33.31 5.10 12.69
N GLY A 24 -33.41 4.21 11.71
CA GLY A 24 -34.42 3.16 11.70
C GLY A 24 -34.10 2.05 10.71
N MET A 25 -34.84 0.95 10.81
CA MET A 25 -34.70 -0.20 9.91
C MET A 25 -36.05 -0.63 9.35
N SER A 26 -36.10 -0.95 8.06
CA SER A 26 -37.34 -1.43 7.41
C SER A 26 -37.67 -2.85 7.88
N TYR A 27 -38.94 -3.10 8.16
CA TYR A 27 -39.47 -4.41 8.55
C TYR A 27 -40.79 -4.70 7.84
N GLN A 28 -40.92 -5.92 7.33
CA GLN A 28 -42.12 -6.40 6.68
C GLN A 28 -42.54 -7.75 7.27
N ALA A 29 -43.84 -7.92 7.47
CA ALA A 29 -44.41 -9.16 7.97
C ALA A 29 -45.80 -9.40 7.37
N VAL A 30 -46.13 -10.68 7.17
CA VAL A 30 -47.49 -11.11 6.81
C VAL A 30 -48.20 -11.56 8.07
N ILE A 31 -49.37 -11.00 8.34
CA ILE A 31 -50.12 -11.21 9.58
C ILE A 31 -51.21 -12.25 9.34
N ARG A 32 -51.18 -13.30 10.16
CA ARG A 32 -52.16 -14.39 10.17
C ARG A 32 -52.78 -14.52 11.54
N ASN A 33 -54.08 -14.77 11.61
CA ASN A 33 -54.79 -14.99 12.87
C ASN A 33 -54.56 -16.43 13.39
N SER A 34 -55.21 -16.78 14.50
CA SER A 34 -55.11 -18.10 15.14
C SER A 34 -55.67 -19.27 14.31
N THR A 35 -56.45 -18.98 13.26
CA THR A 35 -56.95 -19.95 12.27
C THR A 35 -56.12 -20.01 10.99
N ASP A 36 -54.93 -19.37 10.98
CA ASP A 36 -54.00 -19.27 9.85
C ASP A 36 -54.52 -18.44 8.65
N GLU A 37 -55.62 -17.70 8.83
CA GLU A 37 -56.21 -16.80 7.83
C GLU A 37 -55.50 -15.44 7.84
N LEU A 38 -55.38 -14.82 6.66
CA LEU A 38 -54.75 -13.50 6.51
C LEU A 38 -55.61 -12.41 7.18
N VAL A 39 -54.98 -11.58 8.00
CA VAL A 39 -55.59 -10.34 8.52
C VAL A 39 -55.39 -9.27 7.46
N THR A 40 -56.42 -8.95 6.66
CA THR A 40 -56.28 -8.07 5.47
C THR A 40 -57.03 -6.76 5.64
N ASN A 41 -56.46 -5.66 5.10
CA ASN A 41 -57.08 -4.32 5.06
C ASN A 41 -57.57 -3.81 6.42
N GLN A 42 -56.87 -4.18 7.50
CA GLN A 42 -57.26 -3.88 8.88
C GLN A 42 -56.10 -3.22 9.64
N SER A 43 -56.43 -2.24 10.49
CA SER A 43 -55.47 -1.66 11.42
C SER A 43 -55.21 -2.65 12.56
N ILE A 44 -53.93 -2.93 12.82
CA ILE A 44 -53.47 -3.86 13.84
C ILE A 44 -52.58 -3.13 14.85
N GLY A 45 -52.50 -3.64 16.07
CA GLY A 45 -51.58 -3.15 17.09
C GLY A 45 -50.31 -3.97 17.06
N MET A 46 -49.15 -3.34 17.02
CA MET A 46 -47.85 -4.02 17.08
C MET A 46 -46.98 -3.42 18.19
N GLN A 47 -46.32 -4.29 18.95
CA GLN A 47 -45.19 -3.96 19.80
C GLN A 47 -43.95 -4.64 19.25
N ILE A 48 -42.87 -3.87 19.14
CA ILE A 48 -41.59 -4.32 18.62
C ILE A 48 -40.54 -4.11 19.70
N SER A 49 -39.80 -5.17 20.02
CA SER A 49 -38.70 -5.13 20.97
C SER A 49 -37.41 -5.62 20.35
N VAL A 50 -36.29 -4.96 20.66
CA VAL A 50 -34.94 -5.41 20.35
C VAL A 50 -34.37 -6.09 21.59
N LEU A 51 -33.98 -7.36 21.46
CA LEU A 51 -33.41 -8.17 22.53
C LEU A 51 -31.92 -8.42 22.26
N GLN A 52 -31.09 -8.35 23.28
CA GLN A 52 -29.64 -8.60 23.18
C GLN A 52 -29.26 -9.99 23.70
N GLY A 53 -28.37 -10.67 22.98
CA GLY A 53 -27.71 -11.92 23.38
C GLY A 53 -28.45 -13.20 22.95
N SER A 54 -29.77 -13.25 23.10
CA SER A 54 -30.60 -14.42 22.73
C SER A 54 -32.05 -14.04 22.41
N ALA A 55 -32.83 -14.99 21.90
CA ALA A 55 -34.26 -14.82 21.64
C ALA A 55 -35.09 -14.50 22.91
N ASP A 56 -34.61 -14.90 24.09
CA ASP A 56 -35.18 -14.53 25.41
C ASP A 56 -34.25 -13.57 26.17
N GLY A 57 -33.42 -12.82 25.44
CA GLY A 57 -32.39 -11.95 25.99
C GLY A 57 -32.93 -10.69 26.67
N THR A 58 -32.01 -9.80 27.05
CA THR A 58 -32.39 -8.53 27.70
C THR A 58 -32.97 -7.58 26.66
N THR A 59 -34.15 -7.01 26.93
CA THR A 59 -34.75 -5.97 26.09
C THR A 59 -33.97 -4.67 26.21
N VAL A 60 -33.40 -4.21 25.10
CA VAL A 60 -32.64 -2.94 25.04
C VAL A 60 -33.45 -1.80 24.44
N TYR A 61 -34.53 -2.11 23.71
CA TYR A 61 -35.42 -1.13 23.10
C TYR A 61 -36.81 -1.71 22.86
N THR A 62 -37.86 -0.90 23.05
CA THR A 62 -39.25 -1.25 22.75
C THR A 62 -40.03 -0.05 22.21
N GLU A 63 -40.81 -0.28 21.16
CA GLU A 63 -41.74 0.69 20.57
C GLU A 63 -43.09 0.04 20.25
N THR A 64 -44.10 0.86 19.98
CA THR A 64 -45.43 0.45 19.51
C THR A 64 -45.81 1.15 18.22
N GLN A 65 -46.54 0.45 17.35
CA GLN A 65 -47.03 0.97 16.07
C GLN A 65 -48.44 0.44 15.78
N THR A 66 -49.22 1.16 14.97
CA THR A 66 -50.56 0.74 14.54
C THR A 66 -50.70 0.69 13.01
N PRO A 67 -49.95 -0.17 12.32
CA PRO A 67 -50.00 -0.25 10.86
C PRO A 67 -51.32 -0.86 10.35
N THR A 68 -51.63 -0.63 9.08
CA THR A 68 -52.76 -1.26 8.38
C THR A 68 -52.23 -2.33 7.42
N THR A 69 -52.74 -3.55 7.51
CA THR A 69 -52.39 -4.63 6.58
C THR A 69 -52.96 -4.37 5.19
N ASN A 70 -52.30 -4.83 4.13
CA ASN A 70 -52.86 -4.77 2.77
C ASN A 70 -53.71 -6.02 2.42
N THR A 71 -54.15 -6.13 1.16
CA THR A 71 -54.93 -7.29 0.66
C THR A 71 -54.22 -8.65 0.81
N ASN A 72 -52.88 -8.66 0.92
CA ASN A 72 -52.09 -9.86 1.14
C ASN A 72 -51.76 -10.09 2.63
N GLY A 73 -52.35 -9.31 3.54
CA GLY A 73 -52.05 -9.35 4.97
C GLY A 73 -50.67 -8.81 5.33
N LEU A 74 -49.99 -8.12 4.42
CA LEU A 74 -48.64 -7.58 4.61
C LEU A 74 -48.70 -6.24 5.33
N VAL A 75 -47.84 -6.06 6.34
CA VAL A 75 -47.45 -4.76 6.90
C VAL A 75 -46.04 -4.38 6.48
N SER A 76 -45.81 -3.07 6.36
CA SER A 76 -44.49 -2.48 6.12
C SER A 76 -44.31 -1.34 7.11
N ILE A 77 -43.33 -1.46 8.00
CA ILE A 77 -43.04 -0.49 9.06
C ILE A 77 -41.55 -0.18 9.10
N GLU A 78 -41.19 0.92 9.75
CA GLU A 78 -39.81 1.28 10.07
C GLU A 78 -39.63 1.18 11.58
N ILE A 79 -38.80 0.24 12.04
CA ILE A 79 -38.46 0.08 13.45
C ILE A 79 -37.49 1.20 13.85
N GLY A 80 -37.75 1.87 14.98
CA GLY A 80 -37.01 3.05 15.44
C GLY A 80 -37.81 4.34 15.29
N ASN A 81 -38.88 4.32 14.49
CA ASN A 81 -39.78 5.46 14.22
C ASN A 81 -41.17 5.29 14.85
N GLY A 82 -41.39 4.25 15.66
CA GLY A 82 -42.64 4.02 16.37
C GLY A 82 -42.84 4.91 17.60
N THR A 83 -43.94 4.70 18.32
CA THR A 83 -44.16 5.34 19.62
C THR A 83 -43.31 4.63 20.67
N LEU A 84 -42.29 5.32 21.18
CA LEU A 84 -41.34 4.79 22.16
C LEU A 84 -42.05 4.31 23.44
N VAL A 85 -41.72 3.10 23.87
CA VAL A 85 -42.12 2.55 25.19
C VAL A 85 -40.94 2.60 26.16
N SER A 86 -39.75 2.15 25.74
CA SER A 86 -38.54 2.15 26.56
C SER A 86 -37.26 2.01 25.73
N GLY A 87 -36.13 2.48 26.27
CA GLY A 87 -34.81 2.46 25.61
C GLY A 87 -34.59 3.67 24.70
N ASP A 88 -33.51 3.62 23.91
CA ASP A 88 -33.18 4.61 22.87
C ASP A 88 -32.52 3.88 21.70
N PHE A 89 -33.18 3.88 20.54
CA PHE A 89 -32.74 3.16 19.35
C PHE A 89 -31.37 3.64 18.86
N SER A 90 -31.08 4.94 18.99
CA SER A 90 -29.82 5.56 18.54
C SER A 90 -28.63 5.19 19.42
N SER A 91 -28.89 4.79 20.68
CA SER A 91 -27.87 4.42 21.66
C SER A 91 -27.50 2.94 21.64
N ILE A 92 -28.19 2.11 20.85
CA ILE A 92 -27.94 0.67 20.76
C ILE A 92 -26.54 0.44 20.19
N ASN A 93 -25.66 -0.17 20.97
CA ASN A 93 -24.34 -0.56 20.50
C ASN A 93 -24.43 -1.87 19.69
N TRP A 94 -24.70 -1.73 18.39
CA TRP A 94 -24.86 -2.86 17.46
C TRP A 94 -23.63 -3.79 17.37
N ALA A 95 -22.44 -3.37 17.82
CA ALA A 95 -21.24 -4.21 17.87
C ALA A 95 -21.32 -5.30 18.96
N ASN A 96 -22.12 -5.09 20.02
CA ASN A 96 -22.30 -6.05 21.10
C ASN A 96 -23.37 -7.12 20.80
N GLY A 97 -23.60 -7.41 19.51
CA GLY A 97 -24.54 -8.44 19.07
C GLY A 97 -24.20 -9.84 19.61
N PRO A 98 -25.07 -10.83 19.42
CA PRO A 98 -26.23 -10.82 18.52
C PRO A 98 -27.46 -10.09 19.09
N TYR A 99 -28.32 -9.62 18.20
CA TYR A 99 -29.60 -8.99 18.51
C TYR A 99 -30.76 -9.73 17.87
N PHE A 100 -31.95 -9.63 18.47
CA PHE A 100 -33.18 -10.28 18.01
C PHE A 100 -34.32 -9.27 17.98
N ILE A 101 -35.21 -9.36 16.99
CA ILE A 101 -36.48 -8.64 16.95
C ILE A 101 -37.57 -9.56 17.47
N LYS A 102 -38.23 -9.12 18.54
CA LYS A 102 -39.49 -9.70 19.02
C LYS A 102 -40.64 -8.83 18.54
N THR A 103 -41.59 -9.42 17.83
CA THR A 103 -42.84 -8.78 17.44
C THR A 103 -44.00 -9.39 18.19
N GLU A 104 -44.88 -8.53 18.66
CA GLU A 104 -46.09 -8.85 19.40
C GLU A 104 -47.24 -8.12 18.71
N THR A 105 -48.27 -8.84 18.25
CA THR A 105 -49.32 -8.30 17.39
C THR A 105 -50.71 -8.61 17.94
N ASP A 106 -51.56 -7.58 17.96
CA ASP A 106 -52.98 -7.61 18.24
C ASP A 106 -53.73 -7.36 16.92
N PRO A 107 -54.36 -8.41 16.34
CA PRO A 107 -55.12 -8.30 15.10
C PRO A 107 -56.27 -7.29 15.15
N GLU A 108 -56.78 -6.95 16.34
CA GLU A 108 -57.92 -6.04 16.52
C GLU A 108 -57.50 -4.56 16.68
N GLY A 109 -56.20 -4.26 16.64
CA GLY A 109 -55.71 -2.88 16.74
C GLY A 109 -55.41 -2.40 18.17
N GLY A 110 -55.56 -3.28 19.17
CA GLY A 110 -55.37 -2.96 20.58
C GLY A 110 -53.96 -3.27 21.11
N THR A 111 -53.90 -3.60 22.41
CA THR A 111 -52.68 -3.98 23.13
C THR A 111 -52.74 -5.42 23.67
N ASN A 112 -53.76 -6.19 23.28
CA ASN A 112 -53.90 -7.58 23.66
C ASN A 112 -53.14 -8.44 22.63
N TYR A 113 -51.82 -8.41 22.70
CA TYR A 113 -50.97 -9.09 21.74
C TYR A 113 -51.13 -10.62 21.84
N THR A 114 -51.74 -11.24 20.83
CA THR A 114 -51.98 -12.69 20.77
C THR A 114 -51.02 -13.43 19.84
N ILE A 115 -50.38 -12.71 18.91
CA ILE A 115 -49.41 -13.26 17.96
C ILE A 115 -48.03 -12.79 18.39
N THR A 116 -47.09 -13.73 18.59
CA THR A 116 -45.71 -13.41 18.96
C THR A 116 -44.73 -14.14 18.06
N GLY A 117 -43.68 -13.45 17.62
CA GLY A 117 -42.57 -14.02 16.89
C GLY A 117 -41.25 -13.39 17.32
N THR A 118 -40.18 -14.19 17.32
CA THR A 118 -38.82 -13.69 17.59
C THR A 118 -37.88 -14.19 16.51
N SER A 119 -37.14 -13.28 15.89
CA SER A 119 -36.14 -13.59 14.85
C SER A 119 -34.81 -12.89 15.15
N GLN A 120 -33.70 -13.53 14.78
CA GLN A 120 -32.38 -12.91 14.90
C GLN A 120 -32.20 -11.82 13.84
N LEU A 121 -31.63 -10.68 14.23
CA LEU A 121 -31.12 -9.68 13.31
C LEU A 121 -29.82 -10.17 12.68
N LEU A 122 -29.84 -10.32 11.36
CA LEU A 122 -28.66 -10.60 10.56
C LEU A 122 -28.18 -9.31 9.86
N SER A 123 -26.89 -9.23 9.56
CA SER A 123 -26.32 -8.11 8.84
C SER A 123 -26.95 -7.99 7.44
N VAL A 124 -27.38 -6.79 7.08
CA VAL A 124 -27.78 -6.44 5.71
C VAL A 124 -26.55 -6.07 4.87
N PRO A 125 -26.60 -6.12 3.52
CA PRO A 125 -25.45 -5.80 2.67
C PRO A 125 -24.78 -4.45 2.97
N PHE A 126 -25.57 -3.43 3.31
CA PHE A 126 -25.06 -2.11 3.72
C PHE A 126 -24.24 -2.18 5.03
N ALA A 127 -24.65 -2.98 6.01
CA ALA A 127 -23.94 -3.18 7.27
C ALA A 127 -22.69 -4.07 7.13
N LEU A 128 -22.67 -4.98 6.14
CA LEU A 128 -21.47 -5.75 5.81
C LEU A 128 -20.40 -4.86 5.18
N TYR A 129 -20.80 -3.90 4.34
CA TYR A 129 -19.90 -2.92 3.74
C TYR A 129 -19.35 -1.88 4.75
N SER A 130 -20.10 -1.55 5.81
CA SER A 130 -19.60 -0.66 6.87
C SER A 130 -18.55 -1.30 7.78
N LYS A 131 -18.40 -2.64 7.78
CA LYS A 131 -17.31 -3.33 8.52
C LYS A 131 -15.93 -3.02 7.92
N THR A 132 -15.87 -2.70 6.63
CA THR A 132 -14.65 -2.25 5.93
C THR A 132 -14.32 -0.78 6.17
N ALA A 133 -15.23 0.00 6.78
CA ALA A 133 -15.02 1.39 7.15
C ALA A 133 -14.90 1.51 8.69
N GLU A 134 -13.96 0.79 9.28
CA GLU A 134 -13.62 1.01 10.69
C GLU A 134 -13.05 2.42 10.81
N THR A 135 -13.81 3.30 11.47
CA THR A 135 -13.42 4.69 11.66
C THR A 135 -12.28 4.71 12.67
N VAL A 136 -11.08 5.12 12.24
CA VAL A 136 -9.96 5.42 13.15
C VAL A 136 -10.38 6.60 14.03
N THR A 137 -10.98 6.30 15.18
CA THR A 137 -11.31 7.26 16.22
C THR A 137 -10.49 6.91 17.45
N GLY A 138 -9.30 7.49 17.47
CA GLY A 138 -8.28 7.28 18.48
C GLY A 138 -6.95 7.69 17.87
N GLY A 139 -6.13 8.46 18.61
CA GLY A 139 -4.79 8.80 18.15
C GLY A 139 -4.08 7.52 17.73
N ILE A 140 -3.66 7.48 16.47
CA ILE A 140 -2.85 6.38 15.95
C ILE A 140 -1.59 6.32 16.81
N SER A 141 -1.46 5.26 17.60
CA SER A 141 -0.19 4.95 18.25
C SER A 141 0.67 4.29 17.18
N GLU A 142 1.31 5.11 16.35
CA GLU A 142 2.36 4.68 15.43
C GLU A 142 3.40 3.93 16.26
N THR A 143 3.51 2.62 16.09
CA THR A 143 4.64 1.86 16.64
C THR A 143 5.61 1.66 15.47
N ASP A 144 6.21 2.76 15.02
CA ASP A 144 7.27 2.73 14.03
C ASP A 144 8.54 2.17 14.71
N PRO A 145 8.98 0.93 14.39
CA PRO A 145 10.17 0.35 15.00
C PRO A 145 11.44 1.11 14.59
N ASP A 146 11.45 1.83 13.47
CA ASP A 146 12.63 2.50 12.94
C ASP A 146 12.82 3.89 13.53
N PHE A 147 11.75 4.58 13.93
CA PHE A 147 11.90 5.90 14.56
C PHE A 147 12.67 5.82 15.88
N ASN A 148 12.33 4.88 16.76
CA ASN A 148 12.99 4.70 18.07
C ASN A 148 14.46 4.28 17.96
N ALA A 149 14.86 3.65 16.86
CA ALA A 149 16.25 3.30 16.56
C ALA A 149 17.00 4.41 15.78
N SER A 150 16.28 5.41 15.28
CA SER A 150 16.86 6.49 14.49
C SER A 150 17.57 7.52 15.38
N ILE A 151 18.54 8.22 14.78
CA ILE A 151 19.19 9.38 15.40
C ILE A 151 18.18 10.49 15.73
N ALA A 152 17.05 10.54 15.03
CA ALA A 152 16.02 11.55 15.22
C ALA A 152 15.23 11.38 16.54
N ALA A 153 15.14 10.16 17.09
CA ALA A 153 14.42 9.92 18.35
C ALA A 153 15.06 10.61 19.56
N ALA A 154 16.35 10.96 19.48
CA ALA A 154 17.06 11.67 20.54
C ALA A 154 16.94 13.20 20.42
N ILE A 155 16.33 13.74 19.36
CA ILE A 155 16.19 15.18 19.16
C ILE A 155 15.04 15.68 20.03
N THR A 156 15.38 16.56 20.97
CA THR A 156 14.41 17.18 21.89
C THR A 156 13.93 18.54 21.38
N GLU A 157 12.88 19.07 22.00
CA GLU A 157 12.45 20.46 21.79
C GLU A 157 13.56 21.47 22.15
N GLU A 158 14.43 21.13 23.11
CA GLU A 158 15.59 21.96 23.47
C GLU A 158 16.65 21.99 22.35
N ASP A 159 16.87 20.86 21.67
CA ASP A 159 17.81 20.75 20.56
C ASP A 159 17.38 21.60 19.36
N THR A 160 16.09 21.52 19.01
CA THR A 160 15.52 22.31 17.91
C THR A 160 15.40 23.81 18.26
N ALA A 161 15.16 24.15 19.53
CA ALA A 161 15.21 25.54 20.00
C ALA A 161 16.64 26.14 19.96
N ARG A 162 17.68 25.31 20.12
CA ARG A 162 19.09 25.75 20.00
C ARG A 162 19.48 26.09 18.56
N TRP A 163 18.95 25.39 17.56
CA TRP A 163 19.25 25.69 16.15
C TRP A 163 18.81 27.10 15.74
N ASN A 164 17.66 27.56 16.24
CA ASN A 164 17.18 28.92 15.98
C ASN A 164 17.97 30.00 16.75
N ASN A 165 18.71 29.62 17.79
CA ASN A 165 19.55 30.55 18.56
C ASN A 165 21.01 30.60 18.08
N MET A 166 21.48 29.61 17.30
CA MET A 166 22.84 29.59 16.76
C MET A 166 23.10 30.71 15.73
N ALA A 167 22.04 31.31 15.18
CA ALA A 167 22.12 32.45 14.28
C ALA A 167 22.38 33.80 14.99
N ASN A 168 22.28 33.87 16.33
CA ASN A 168 22.38 35.11 17.10
C ASN A 168 23.56 35.15 18.09
N ASP A 169 24.43 34.14 18.09
CA ASP A 169 25.69 34.14 18.85
C ASP A 169 26.73 35.02 18.12
N THR A 170 26.57 36.34 18.19
CA THR A 170 27.56 37.35 17.75
C THR A 170 28.92 37.23 18.45
N ASN A 171 29.04 36.33 19.44
CA ASN A 171 30.24 36.14 20.25
C ASN A 171 31.13 34.95 19.81
N LYS A 172 30.83 34.29 18.67
CA LYS A 172 31.61 33.12 18.19
C LYS A 172 32.31 33.30 16.85
N ILE A 173 32.05 34.40 16.14
CA ILE A 173 32.82 34.81 14.97
C ILE A 173 33.43 36.17 15.29
N GLN A 174 34.69 36.18 15.73
CA GLN A 174 35.49 37.40 15.87
C GLN A 174 36.24 37.61 14.56
N ASP A 175 35.85 38.63 13.80
CA ASP A 175 36.60 39.00 12.60
C ASP A 175 37.87 39.72 13.04
N ILE A 176 39.02 39.20 12.61
CA ILE A 176 40.30 39.87 12.78
C ILE A 176 40.53 40.71 11.55
N ASN A 177 40.60 42.04 11.74
CA ASN A 177 40.79 42.97 10.64
C ASN A 177 42.10 43.74 10.80
N LEU A 178 42.86 43.83 9.71
CA LEU A 178 44.08 44.64 9.61
C LEU A 178 43.83 45.79 8.64
N SER A 179 43.86 47.02 9.15
CA SER A 179 43.72 48.22 8.34
C SER A 179 44.92 49.14 8.57
N GLY A 180 45.79 49.25 7.56
CA GLY A 180 47.08 49.92 7.74
C GLY A 180 47.97 49.12 8.71
N THR A 181 48.34 49.73 9.84
CA THR A 181 49.13 49.10 10.90
C THR A 181 48.29 48.63 12.09
N ASP A 182 46.99 48.89 12.09
CA ASP A 182 46.12 48.58 13.21
C ASP A 182 45.47 47.21 13.05
N LEU A 183 45.77 46.30 13.98
CA LEU A 183 45.12 45.00 14.11
C LEU A 183 44.00 45.09 15.14
N SER A 184 42.78 44.79 14.71
CA SER A 184 41.58 44.85 15.56
C SER A 184 40.79 43.55 15.48
N ILE A 185 40.00 43.30 16.53
CA ILE A 185 39.00 42.23 16.55
C ILE A 185 37.62 42.84 16.80
N THR A 186 36.57 42.23 16.26
CA THR A 186 35.18 42.68 16.47
C THR A 186 34.89 42.84 17.96
N ASP A 187 34.38 44.03 18.34
CA ASP A 187 34.06 44.44 19.73
C ASP A 187 35.22 44.40 20.74
N GLY A 188 36.47 44.31 20.27
CA GLY A 188 37.68 44.30 21.10
C GLY A 188 38.56 45.55 20.95
N ALA A 189 39.73 45.50 21.58
CA ALA A 189 40.72 46.56 21.50
C ALA A 189 41.50 46.51 20.19
N THR A 190 41.88 47.68 19.68
CA THR A 190 42.80 47.81 18.53
C THR A 190 44.23 47.91 19.01
N VAL A 191 45.13 47.14 18.40
CA VAL A 191 46.57 47.16 18.65
C VAL A 191 47.27 47.77 17.45
N ASP A 192 48.01 48.86 17.67
CA ASP A 192 48.85 49.45 16.63
C ASP A 192 50.18 48.67 16.51
N LEU A 193 50.42 48.13 15.32
CA LEU A 193 51.63 47.39 14.95
C LEU A 193 52.64 48.25 14.19
N SER A 194 52.46 49.57 14.13
CA SER A 194 53.36 50.49 13.44
C SER A 194 54.82 50.36 13.90
N VAL A 195 55.01 50.05 15.19
CA VAL A 195 56.31 49.77 15.81
C VAL A 195 57.06 48.56 15.23
N LEU A 196 56.40 47.70 14.47
CA LEU A 196 57.01 46.54 13.80
C LEU A 196 57.38 46.83 12.34
N GLN A 197 56.93 47.95 11.76
CA GLN A 197 57.13 48.26 10.34
C GLN A 197 58.37 49.12 10.04
N ASP A 198 59.10 49.59 11.04
CA ASP A 198 60.34 50.35 10.82
C ASP A 198 61.54 49.49 10.36
N GLY A 199 61.36 48.16 10.28
CA GLY A 199 62.41 47.22 9.89
C GLY A 199 63.53 47.12 10.93
N THR A 200 63.30 47.60 12.16
CA THR A 200 64.27 47.58 13.27
C THR A 200 63.96 46.54 14.35
N GLY A 201 63.07 45.58 14.04
CA GLY A 201 63.12 44.28 14.72
C GLY A 201 64.57 43.80 14.74
N THR A 202 65.13 43.60 15.93
CA THR A 202 66.57 43.40 16.18
C THR A 202 67.13 42.07 15.65
N ASP A 203 66.46 41.42 14.71
CA ASP A 203 66.68 40.04 14.27
C ASP A 203 67.19 39.89 12.82
N SER A 204 67.46 40.99 12.10
CA SER A 204 68.31 40.91 10.89
C SER A 204 69.76 40.60 11.26
N GLN A 205 70.08 39.31 11.34
CA GLN A 205 71.39 38.77 11.68
C GLN A 205 72.06 38.14 10.44
N ILE A 206 73.26 38.59 10.10
CA ILE A 206 74.06 38.04 9.02
C ILE A 206 74.97 36.95 9.58
N LEU A 207 74.87 35.73 9.03
CA LEU A 207 75.83 34.65 9.31
C LEU A 207 77.01 34.74 8.35
N THR A 208 78.22 34.81 8.89
CA THR A 208 79.46 34.82 8.10
C THR A 208 80.37 33.70 8.57
N LEU A 209 80.81 32.85 7.62
CA LEU A 209 81.81 31.83 7.88
C LEU A 209 83.21 32.41 7.57
N TYR A 210 84.11 32.34 8.54
CA TYR A 210 85.49 32.81 8.39
C TYR A 210 86.47 31.64 8.54
N ASN A 211 87.44 31.56 7.61
CA ASN A 211 88.47 30.53 7.56
C ASN A 211 87.93 29.09 7.69
N ASN A 212 86.71 28.83 7.21
CA ASN A 212 86.01 27.55 7.26
C ASN A 212 85.95 26.88 8.64
N LYS A 213 86.09 27.64 9.73
CA LYS A 213 86.22 27.10 11.09
C LYS A 213 85.34 27.81 12.10
N TYR A 214 85.08 29.09 11.87
CA TYR A 214 84.35 29.93 12.81
C TYR A 214 83.12 30.50 12.11
N LEU A 215 81.96 30.17 12.64
CA LEU A 215 80.69 30.73 12.19
C LEU A 215 80.31 31.88 13.14
N TYR A 216 80.18 33.08 12.57
CA TYR A 216 79.82 34.29 13.29
C TYR A 216 78.40 34.70 12.94
N ILE A 217 77.68 35.20 13.95
CA ILE A 217 76.41 35.90 13.80
C ILE A 217 76.69 37.39 14.06
N SER A 218 76.29 38.28 13.14
CA SER A 218 76.48 39.73 13.33
C SER A 218 75.81 40.20 14.63
N ASN A 219 76.56 40.86 15.52
CA ASN A 219 76.15 41.27 16.87
C ASN A 219 75.77 40.11 17.81
N GLY A 220 76.17 38.87 17.50
CA GLY A 220 75.88 37.67 18.29
C GLY A 220 77.14 36.91 18.70
N ASN A 221 76.92 35.68 19.16
CA ASN A 221 78.00 34.77 19.56
C ASN A 221 78.72 34.18 18.32
N SER A 222 79.94 33.69 18.54
CA SER A 222 80.64 32.85 17.58
C SER A 222 80.69 31.41 18.08
N ILE A 223 80.57 30.46 17.14
CA ILE A 223 80.77 29.04 17.40
C ILE A 223 82.00 28.55 16.64
N THR A 224 82.88 27.84 17.35
CA THR A 224 83.95 27.08 16.69
C THR A 224 83.36 25.75 16.27
N LEU A 225 83.30 25.51 14.96
CA LEU A 225 82.81 24.23 14.46
C LEU A 225 83.84 23.14 14.79
N PRO A 226 83.42 21.98 15.36
CA PRO A 226 84.33 20.88 15.64
C PRO A 226 85.03 20.43 14.37
N TYR A 227 86.34 20.22 14.46
CA TYR A 227 87.12 19.61 13.39
C TYR A 227 86.65 18.16 13.21
N LEU A 228 85.86 17.88 12.17
CA LEU A 228 85.50 16.51 11.81
C LEU A 228 86.78 15.79 11.38
N ILE A 229 87.18 14.80 12.17
CA ILE A 229 88.30 13.91 11.86
C ILE A 229 87.88 13.09 10.63
N ARG A 230 88.74 13.13 9.61
CA ARG A 230 88.67 12.36 8.36
C ARG A 230 88.49 10.85 8.64
N GLU A 231 87.56 10.20 7.94
CA GLU A 231 87.41 8.74 7.89
C GLU A 231 88.71 8.04 7.43
N ALA A 232 88.94 6.83 7.93
CA ALA A 232 90.26 6.17 7.87
C ALA A 232 90.53 5.40 6.57
N ASP A 233 89.50 4.83 5.93
CA ASP A 233 89.61 4.00 4.73
C ASP A 233 88.69 4.47 3.57
N GLY A 234 87.68 5.30 3.85
CA GLY A 234 86.89 6.01 2.84
C GLY A 234 85.88 5.13 2.10
N ASP A 235 85.46 4.01 2.69
CA ASP A 235 84.42 3.13 2.15
C ASP A 235 83.13 3.23 2.98
N PRO A 236 82.11 3.97 2.52
CA PRO A 236 80.86 4.18 3.27
C PRO A 236 79.92 2.96 3.25
N GLU A 237 80.26 1.87 2.54
CA GLU A 237 79.40 0.69 2.45
C GLU A 237 79.70 -0.34 3.54
N ASN A 238 80.86 -0.27 4.20
CA ASN A 238 81.26 -1.25 5.21
C ASN A 238 80.63 -1.01 6.61
N GLU A 239 80.03 0.16 6.83
CA GLU A 239 79.34 0.50 8.09
C GLU A 239 77.83 0.18 8.08
N LEU A 240 77.28 -0.25 6.93
CA LEU A 240 75.86 -0.57 6.79
C LEU A 240 75.63 -2.09 6.85
N GLN A 241 75.10 -2.57 7.98
CA GLN A 241 74.69 -3.96 8.14
C GLN A 241 73.19 -4.10 7.84
N SER A 242 72.82 -5.07 7.00
CA SER A 242 71.40 -5.40 6.76
C SER A 242 70.96 -6.48 7.76
N ILE A 243 69.88 -6.23 8.49
CA ILE A 243 69.25 -7.20 9.38
C ILE A 243 68.13 -7.89 8.60
N SER A 244 68.09 -9.22 8.60
CA SER A 244 67.00 -10.01 8.00
C SER A 244 66.40 -11.01 8.98
N ILE A 245 65.13 -11.32 8.79
CA ILE A 245 64.39 -12.34 9.55
C ILE A 245 63.88 -13.40 8.57
N ASN A 246 64.15 -14.67 8.88
CA ASN A 246 63.59 -15.82 8.18
C ASN A 246 63.17 -16.89 9.21
N GLY A 247 61.86 -17.15 9.29
CA GLY A 247 61.29 -17.94 10.38
C GLY A 247 61.56 -17.28 11.74
N ASN A 248 62.07 -18.05 12.70
CA ASN A 248 62.46 -17.58 14.03
C ASN A 248 63.92 -17.09 14.12
N THR A 249 64.64 -16.93 13.01
CA THR A 249 66.07 -16.56 13.05
C THR A 249 66.28 -15.14 12.54
N VAL A 250 66.93 -14.31 13.36
CA VAL A 250 67.40 -12.97 12.99
C VAL A 250 68.88 -13.06 12.61
N SER A 251 69.27 -12.55 11.44
CA SER A 251 70.66 -12.58 10.95
C SER A 251 71.13 -11.20 10.48
N ILE A 252 72.44 -10.96 10.53
CA ILE A 252 73.08 -9.75 9.97
C ILE A 252 73.90 -10.10 8.72
N SER A 253 73.99 -9.17 7.76
CA SER A 253 74.56 -9.42 6.42
C SER A 253 76.00 -9.91 6.37
N ASN A 254 76.80 -9.69 7.42
CA ASN A 254 78.22 -10.07 7.49
C ASN A 254 78.57 -10.89 8.75
N GLY A 255 77.62 -11.59 9.37
CA GLY A 255 77.93 -12.34 10.58
C GLY A 255 76.76 -13.04 11.26
N GLY A 256 76.79 -12.98 12.60
CA GLY A 256 76.05 -13.87 13.49
C GLY A 256 74.54 -13.92 13.27
N SER A 257 73.97 -15.06 13.62
CA SER A 257 72.54 -15.28 13.73
C SER A 257 72.16 -15.54 15.19
N ILE A 258 70.95 -15.17 15.54
CA ILE A 258 70.31 -15.56 16.80
C ILE A 258 68.98 -16.22 16.48
N GLU A 259 68.74 -17.39 17.07
CA GLU A 259 67.45 -18.06 17.01
C GLU A 259 66.57 -17.48 18.14
N LEU A 260 65.47 -16.85 17.78
CA LEU A 260 64.49 -16.35 18.73
C LEU A 260 63.77 -17.56 19.36
N PRO A 261 63.51 -17.54 20.68
CA PRO A 261 62.77 -18.61 21.33
C PRO A 261 61.40 -18.76 20.66
N ALA A 262 60.93 -20.01 20.51
CA ALA A 262 59.58 -20.25 20.02
C ALA A 262 58.56 -19.55 20.92
N GLU A 263 57.73 -18.69 20.31
CA GLU A 263 56.68 -18.01 21.04
C GLU A 263 55.72 -19.06 21.61
N THR A 264 55.65 -19.14 22.93
CA THR A 264 54.59 -19.87 23.63
C THR A 264 53.66 -18.82 24.18
N ASP A 265 52.61 -18.49 23.43
CA ASP A 265 51.52 -17.66 23.92
C ASP A 265 50.63 -18.52 24.86
N PRO A 266 50.69 -18.34 26.18
CA PRO A 266 49.89 -19.13 27.12
C PRO A 266 48.39 -18.75 27.05
N VAL A 267 48.05 -17.64 26.40
CA VAL A 267 46.67 -17.13 26.31
C VAL A 267 45.99 -17.64 25.04
N TYR A 268 46.71 -17.78 23.91
CA TYR A 268 46.13 -18.31 22.68
C TYR A 268 45.55 -19.71 22.89
N SER A 269 46.30 -20.59 23.56
CA SER A 269 45.94 -22.00 23.81
C SER A 269 44.77 -22.19 24.79
N SER A 270 44.37 -21.14 25.51
CA SER A 270 43.19 -21.12 26.38
C SER A 270 42.07 -20.21 25.85
N SER A 271 42.29 -19.56 24.71
CA SER A 271 41.32 -18.66 24.10
C SER A 271 40.27 -19.43 23.31
N VAL A 272 39.10 -18.82 23.16
CA VAL A 272 38.05 -19.27 22.24
C VAL A 272 38.50 -19.34 20.77
N ALA A 273 39.65 -18.78 20.42
CA ALA A 273 40.21 -18.82 19.08
C ALA A 273 41.15 -20.01 18.82
N ASN A 274 41.56 -20.75 19.86
CA ASN A 274 42.58 -21.81 19.75
C ASN A 274 42.20 -22.92 18.75
N ASP A 275 40.91 -23.24 18.67
CA ASP A 275 40.38 -24.31 17.83
C ASP A 275 39.82 -23.80 16.50
N ILE A 276 39.95 -22.50 16.20
CA ILE A 276 39.53 -21.96 14.90
C ILE A 276 40.50 -22.42 13.82
N THR A 277 40.03 -23.31 12.98
CA THR A 277 40.77 -23.87 11.86
C THR A 277 40.52 -23.09 10.55
N THR A 278 41.32 -23.38 9.52
CA THR A 278 41.04 -22.94 8.15
C THR A 278 39.67 -23.43 7.67
N ALA A 279 39.18 -24.57 8.17
CA ALA A 279 37.85 -25.05 7.86
C ALA A 279 36.77 -24.16 8.48
N ASP A 280 36.96 -23.70 9.73
CA ASP A 280 36.00 -22.82 10.41
C ASP A 280 35.89 -21.45 9.73
N THR A 281 37.02 -20.87 9.33
CA THR A 281 37.06 -19.59 8.59
C THR A 281 36.55 -19.73 7.16
N THR A 282 36.73 -20.88 6.51
CA THR A 282 36.07 -21.18 5.22
C THR A 282 34.57 -21.34 5.41
N ASN A 283 34.14 -22.00 6.50
CA ASN A 283 32.74 -22.23 6.81
C ASN A 283 32.02 -20.90 7.12
N TRP A 284 32.64 -19.99 7.87
CA TRP A 284 32.11 -18.64 8.12
C TRP A 284 31.96 -17.82 6.84
N ASN A 285 32.92 -17.89 5.91
CA ASN A 285 32.79 -17.23 4.61
C ASN A 285 31.74 -17.91 3.70
N SER A 286 31.43 -19.19 3.92
CA SER A 286 30.33 -19.89 3.24
C SER A 286 28.98 -19.84 3.98
N LYS A 287 28.96 -19.34 5.22
CA LYS A 287 27.75 -19.04 6.01
C LYS A 287 27.18 -17.64 5.73
N VAL A 288 27.55 -17.05 4.59
CA VAL A 288 26.52 -16.34 3.80
C VAL A 288 25.52 -17.42 3.39
N ASP A 289 24.66 -17.74 4.35
CA ASP A 289 23.75 -18.88 4.35
C ASP A 289 22.92 -18.84 3.08
N THR A 290 22.95 -19.94 2.34
CA THR A 290 22.05 -20.23 1.24
C THR A 290 20.63 -20.32 1.78
N LEU A 291 20.02 -19.17 2.04
CA LEU A 291 18.61 -19.08 2.37
C LEU A 291 17.86 -19.59 1.14
N ILE A 292 17.21 -20.74 1.28
CA ILE A 292 16.34 -21.26 0.24
C ILE A 292 15.00 -20.57 0.43
N ALA A 293 14.66 -19.68 -0.50
CA ALA A 293 13.38 -19.00 -0.47
C ALA A 293 12.25 -20.03 -0.62
N GLY A 294 11.33 -20.04 0.34
CA GLY A 294 10.07 -20.76 0.19
C GLY A 294 9.19 -20.13 -0.89
N THR A 295 8.11 -20.81 -1.27
CA THR A 295 7.13 -20.28 -2.22
C THR A 295 6.62 -18.91 -1.75
N GLY A 296 6.71 -17.89 -2.63
CA GLY A 296 6.25 -16.53 -2.30
C GLY A 296 7.26 -15.65 -1.57
N ILE A 297 8.52 -16.08 -1.42
CA ILE A 297 9.61 -15.27 -0.86
C ILE A 297 10.69 -15.07 -1.92
N ALA A 298 11.26 -13.87 -1.99
CA ALA A 298 12.45 -13.59 -2.78
C ALA A 298 13.58 -13.09 -1.88
N ILE A 299 14.79 -13.57 -2.13
CA ILE A 299 15.99 -13.23 -1.39
C ILE A 299 16.97 -12.61 -2.37
N SER A 300 17.37 -11.36 -2.12
CA SER A 300 18.29 -10.62 -2.97
C SER A 300 19.33 -9.95 -2.08
N GLY A 301 20.56 -10.46 -2.12
CA GLY A 301 21.58 -10.12 -1.13
C GLY A 301 21.07 -10.42 0.28
N ASP A 302 21.12 -9.42 1.14
CA ASP A 302 20.73 -9.53 2.56
C ASP A 302 19.25 -9.19 2.81
N THR A 303 18.45 -8.98 1.76
CA THR A 303 17.04 -8.57 1.89
C THR A 303 16.08 -9.73 1.58
N ILE A 304 15.20 -10.04 2.54
CA ILE A 304 14.06 -10.95 2.39
C ILE A 304 12.82 -10.11 2.07
N LYS A 305 12.19 -10.34 0.92
CA LYS A 305 10.94 -9.67 0.53
C LYS A 305 9.88 -10.70 0.14
N SER A 306 8.63 -10.30 0.29
CA SER A 306 7.52 -11.07 -0.29
C SER A 306 7.65 -11.02 -1.82
N ALA A 307 7.65 -12.20 -2.45
CA ALA A 307 7.63 -12.35 -3.91
C ALA A 307 6.19 -12.19 -4.42
N VAL A 308 5.54 -11.11 -4.02
CA VAL A 308 4.23 -10.74 -4.56
C VAL A 308 4.42 -10.46 -6.04
N THR A 309 3.76 -11.26 -6.87
CA THR A 309 3.72 -10.98 -8.30
C THR A 309 2.67 -9.90 -8.52
N THR A 310 3.11 -8.74 -8.99
CA THR A 310 2.22 -7.65 -9.41
C THR A 310 2.13 -7.62 -10.92
N TYR A 311 0.99 -7.22 -11.43
CA TYR A 311 0.66 -7.11 -12.85
C TYR A 311 0.40 -5.67 -13.23
N SER A 312 0.59 -5.36 -14.51
CA SER A 312 0.25 -4.08 -15.13
C SER A 312 -0.67 -4.28 -16.32
N VAL A 313 -1.45 -3.27 -16.64
CA VAL A 313 -2.28 -3.29 -17.85
C VAL A 313 -1.39 -3.50 -19.08
N GLY A 314 -1.78 -4.46 -19.92
CA GLY A 314 -1.00 -4.93 -21.05
C GLY A 314 -0.12 -6.15 -20.74
N ASP A 315 0.02 -6.63 -19.51
CA ASP A 315 0.74 -7.89 -19.30
C ASP A 315 0.00 -9.06 -19.93
N PHE A 316 0.73 -10.05 -20.46
CA PHE A 316 0.15 -11.33 -20.86
C PHE A 316 0.33 -12.33 -19.72
N ALA A 317 -0.74 -12.57 -18.97
CA ALA A 317 -0.71 -13.39 -17.77
C ALA A 317 -2.08 -14.07 -17.58
N GLN A 318 -2.11 -15.12 -16.77
CA GLN A 318 -3.39 -15.73 -16.33
C GLN A 318 -4.32 -16.14 -17.49
N GLY A 319 -3.73 -16.52 -18.64
CA GLY A 319 -4.46 -17.00 -19.82
C GLY A 319 -4.95 -15.92 -20.78
N GLY A 320 -4.66 -14.64 -20.53
CA GLY A 320 -5.12 -13.55 -21.38
C GLY A 320 -4.27 -12.29 -21.28
N VAL A 321 -4.78 -11.21 -21.84
CA VAL A 321 -4.16 -9.87 -21.76
C VAL A 321 -4.81 -9.10 -20.62
N VAL A 322 -4.01 -8.62 -19.68
CA VAL A 322 -4.47 -7.81 -18.54
C VAL A 322 -5.01 -6.47 -19.02
N PHE A 323 -6.26 -6.15 -18.71
CA PHE A 323 -6.89 -4.87 -19.06
C PHE A 323 -7.31 -4.04 -17.84
N TYR A 324 -7.30 -4.64 -16.66
CA TYR A 324 -7.58 -3.97 -15.38
C TYR A 324 -6.78 -4.65 -14.27
N VAL A 325 -6.27 -3.86 -13.34
CA VAL A 325 -5.57 -4.32 -12.13
C VAL A 325 -6.06 -3.48 -10.96
N ASP A 326 -6.24 -4.11 -9.80
CA ASP A 326 -6.59 -3.42 -8.57
C ASP A 326 -5.43 -2.60 -7.98
N GLU A 327 -5.69 -1.89 -6.90
CA GLU A 327 -4.72 -1.01 -6.22
C GLU A 327 -3.49 -1.76 -5.68
N THR A 328 -3.61 -3.07 -5.45
CA THR A 328 -2.53 -3.90 -4.92
C THR A 328 -1.58 -4.39 -6.02
N GLY A 329 -2.00 -4.32 -7.28
CA GLY A 329 -1.28 -4.90 -8.40
C GLY A 329 -1.43 -6.42 -8.53
N GLN A 330 -2.07 -7.11 -7.58
CA GLN A 330 -2.05 -8.57 -7.51
C GLN A 330 -3.22 -9.22 -8.23
N HIS A 331 -4.38 -8.57 -8.20
CA HIS A 331 -5.62 -9.07 -8.79
C HIS A 331 -6.11 -8.14 -9.89
N GLY A 332 -6.87 -8.70 -10.80
CA GLY A 332 -7.31 -7.93 -11.96
C GLY A 332 -8.20 -8.73 -12.88
N LEU A 333 -8.32 -8.23 -14.11
CA LEU A 333 -9.09 -8.84 -15.17
C LEU A 333 -8.22 -9.01 -16.42
N VAL A 334 -8.36 -10.16 -17.06
CA VAL A 334 -7.78 -10.43 -18.38
C VAL A 334 -8.87 -10.65 -19.42
N CYS A 335 -8.62 -10.22 -20.66
CA CYS A 335 -9.43 -10.57 -21.80
C CYS A 335 -8.75 -11.66 -22.62
N ALA A 336 -9.54 -12.47 -23.33
CA ALA A 336 -9.01 -13.46 -24.26
C ALA A 336 -8.16 -12.77 -25.34
N LYS A 337 -7.18 -13.50 -25.89
CA LYS A 337 -6.32 -12.96 -26.96
C LYS A 337 -6.97 -12.98 -28.35
N GLU A 338 -8.14 -13.57 -28.50
CA GLU A 338 -8.91 -13.64 -29.75
C GLU A 338 -10.42 -13.64 -29.47
N ASP A 339 -11.20 -13.21 -30.46
CA ASP A 339 -12.67 -13.19 -30.37
C ASP A 339 -13.23 -14.60 -30.35
N GLN A 340 -14.17 -14.85 -29.43
CA GLN A 340 -14.91 -16.11 -29.40
C GLN A 340 -15.97 -16.14 -30.51
N SER A 341 -16.47 -14.98 -30.92
CA SER A 341 -17.35 -14.84 -32.07
C SER A 341 -17.26 -13.43 -32.66
N THR A 342 -17.45 -13.33 -33.98
CA THR A 342 -17.55 -12.06 -34.72
C THR A 342 -18.99 -11.77 -35.18
N GLY A 343 -19.98 -12.42 -34.57
CA GLY A 343 -21.37 -12.30 -34.97
C GLY A 343 -22.27 -13.28 -34.26
N ILE A 344 -22.60 -13.00 -33.00
CA ILE A 344 -23.48 -13.81 -32.17
C ILE A 344 -24.59 -12.96 -31.54
N ARG A 345 -25.78 -13.55 -31.42
CA ARG A 345 -26.91 -12.93 -30.71
C ARG A 345 -26.70 -12.93 -29.20
N TRP A 346 -27.38 -12.04 -28.50
CA TRP A 346 -27.24 -11.90 -27.04
C TRP A 346 -28.05 -12.94 -26.24
N HIS A 347 -29.19 -13.40 -26.78
CA HIS A 347 -30.19 -14.24 -26.08
C HIS A 347 -30.36 -15.64 -26.69
N ALA A 348 -31.07 -16.51 -25.97
CA ALA A 348 -31.30 -17.91 -26.35
C ALA A 348 -32.54 -18.16 -27.24
N GLY A 349 -32.96 -17.16 -28.03
CA GLY A 349 -34.05 -17.29 -29.02
C GLY A 349 -35.41 -16.76 -28.57
N THR A 350 -35.72 -16.86 -27.28
CA THR A 350 -36.93 -16.25 -26.71
C THR A 350 -36.59 -14.90 -26.08
N TYR A 351 -37.45 -13.90 -26.24
CA TYR A 351 -37.29 -12.60 -25.57
C TYR A 351 -37.71 -12.71 -24.10
N GLY A 352 -36.94 -12.07 -23.23
CA GLY A 352 -37.20 -12.05 -21.79
C GLY A 352 -36.19 -11.18 -21.07
N SER A 353 -36.56 -10.74 -19.87
CA SER A 353 -35.65 -9.98 -19.00
C SER A 353 -34.94 -10.93 -18.06
N THR A 354 -33.62 -10.96 -18.19
CA THR A 354 -32.70 -11.76 -17.37
C THR A 354 -32.37 -11.11 -16.03
N GLN A 355 -32.57 -9.79 -15.89
CA GLN A 355 -32.15 -8.99 -14.73
C GLN A 355 -30.63 -8.84 -14.58
N ALA A 356 -29.84 -9.21 -15.60
CA ALA A 356 -28.39 -9.03 -15.61
C ALA A 356 -28.00 -7.55 -15.81
N LYS A 357 -28.14 -6.74 -14.76
CA LYS A 357 -27.98 -5.27 -14.81
C LYS A 357 -26.74 -4.77 -14.08
N GLY A 358 -25.88 -5.66 -13.58
CA GLY A 358 -24.65 -5.28 -12.90
C GLY A 358 -23.75 -4.46 -13.82
N ASP A 359 -23.13 -3.41 -13.27
CA ASP A 359 -22.12 -2.59 -13.94
C ASP A 359 -20.97 -2.32 -12.96
N GLY A 360 -19.74 -2.34 -13.46
CA GLY A 360 -18.52 -2.23 -12.66
C GLY A 360 -17.48 -3.29 -13.03
N PRO A 361 -16.21 -3.14 -12.62
CA PRO A 361 -15.24 -4.23 -12.68
C PRO A 361 -15.81 -5.47 -11.97
N TYR A 362 -15.59 -6.66 -12.52
CA TYR A 362 -16.06 -7.96 -12.01
C TYR A 362 -17.58 -8.22 -12.13
N ALA A 363 -18.38 -7.23 -12.54
CA ALA A 363 -19.84 -7.41 -12.63
C ALA A 363 -20.26 -8.42 -13.72
N GLY A 364 -19.43 -8.60 -14.76
CA GLY A 364 -19.75 -9.47 -15.89
C GLY A 364 -19.91 -10.94 -15.51
N GLU A 365 -19.24 -11.41 -14.47
CA GLU A 365 -19.31 -12.80 -14.02
C GLU A 365 -20.71 -13.15 -13.50
N ALA A 366 -21.21 -12.33 -12.57
CA ALA A 366 -22.55 -12.47 -12.01
C ALA A 366 -23.62 -12.28 -13.09
N ASN A 367 -23.46 -11.28 -13.96
CA ASN A 367 -24.37 -11.06 -15.08
C ASN A 367 -24.44 -12.27 -16.00
N THR A 368 -23.29 -12.82 -16.42
CA THR A 368 -23.23 -13.99 -17.33
C THR A 368 -23.97 -15.18 -16.71
N SER A 369 -23.76 -15.44 -15.43
CA SER A 369 -24.45 -16.51 -14.69
C SER A 369 -25.97 -16.29 -14.66
N ILE A 370 -26.41 -15.06 -14.39
CA ILE A 370 -27.83 -14.68 -14.36
C ILE A 370 -28.47 -14.81 -15.74
N ILE A 371 -27.79 -14.37 -16.81
CA ILE A 371 -28.28 -14.52 -18.19
C ILE A 371 -28.54 -15.98 -18.49
N ILE A 372 -27.57 -16.85 -18.23
CA ILE A 372 -27.70 -18.28 -18.55
C ILE A 372 -28.85 -18.91 -17.76
N ALA A 373 -28.90 -18.66 -16.45
CA ALA A 373 -29.95 -19.19 -15.60
C ALA A 373 -31.34 -18.70 -16.02
N ALA A 374 -31.49 -17.41 -16.34
CA ALA A 374 -32.76 -16.83 -16.75
C ALA A 374 -33.20 -17.34 -18.13
N GLN A 375 -32.30 -17.47 -19.10
CA GLN A 375 -32.63 -17.94 -20.45
C GLN A 375 -33.15 -19.38 -20.43
N VAL A 376 -32.62 -20.24 -19.55
CA VAL A 376 -33.15 -21.60 -19.35
C VAL A 376 -34.62 -21.56 -18.90
N ALA A 377 -35.01 -20.60 -18.07
CA ALA A 377 -36.39 -20.44 -17.60
C ALA A 377 -37.30 -19.73 -18.62
N ILE A 378 -36.77 -18.75 -19.38
CA ILE A 378 -37.52 -17.97 -20.39
C ILE A 378 -37.84 -18.83 -21.61
N GLY A 379 -36.89 -19.63 -22.07
CA GLY A 379 -37.02 -20.45 -23.27
C GLY A 379 -35.75 -20.46 -24.10
N ASP A 380 -34.94 -21.51 -23.91
CA ASP A 380 -33.67 -21.74 -24.58
C ASP A 380 -33.85 -22.64 -25.81
N ASP A 381 -33.54 -22.11 -27.00
CA ASP A 381 -33.66 -22.84 -28.26
C ASP A 381 -32.49 -23.80 -28.55
N GLY A 382 -31.51 -23.90 -27.64
CA GLY A 382 -30.35 -24.79 -27.75
C GLY A 382 -29.22 -24.26 -28.62
N ASN A 383 -29.38 -23.13 -29.31
CA ASN A 383 -28.28 -22.48 -30.04
C ASN A 383 -27.43 -21.63 -29.09
N THR A 384 -26.16 -21.45 -29.43
CA THR A 384 -25.27 -20.59 -28.66
C THR A 384 -25.66 -19.11 -28.73
N TYR A 385 -25.24 -18.35 -27.72
CA TYR A 385 -25.44 -16.91 -27.57
C TYR A 385 -24.29 -16.32 -26.76
N ALA A 386 -24.18 -14.99 -26.72
CA ALA A 386 -23.03 -14.27 -26.21
C ALA A 386 -22.56 -14.72 -24.80
N ALA A 387 -23.47 -14.88 -23.84
CA ALA A 387 -23.08 -15.33 -22.50
C ALA A 387 -22.70 -16.82 -22.45
N ARG A 388 -23.38 -17.68 -23.22
CA ARG A 388 -23.08 -19.12 -23.26
C ARG A 388 -21.69 -19.38 -23.83
N ILE A 389 -21.32 -18.73 -24.93
CA ILE A 389 -20.01 -18.98 -25.58
C ILE A 389 -18.84 -18.59 -24.66
N CYS A 390 -19.00 -17.56 -23.81
CA CYS A 390 -18.01 -17.24 -22.79
C CYS A 390 -17.99 -18.27 -21.66
N ASN A 391 -19.16 -18.63 -21.11
CA ASN A 391 -19.25 -19.55 -19.97
C ASN A 391 -18.78 -20.99 -20.30
N GLU A 392 -18.91 -21.42 -21.56
CA GLU A 392 -18.44 -22.74 -22.01
C GLU A 392 -16.99 -22.71 -22.53
N LEU A 393 -16.35 -21.53 -22.54
CA LEU A 393 -14.99 -21.35 -23.07
C LEU A 393 -13.94 -21.98 -22.16
N GLN A 394 -12.99 -22.67 -22.77
CA GLN A 394 -11.76 -23.14 -22.11
C GLN A 394 -10.55 -22.73 -22.93
N ILE A 395 -9.64 -21.96 -22.32
CA ILE A 395 -8.39 -21.53 -22.93
C ILE A 395 -7.23 -22.18 -22.19
N THR A 396 -6.31 -22.81 -22.92
CA THR A 396 -5.09 -23.40 -22.35
C THR A 396 -3.87 -22.58 -22.75
N GLU A 397 -3.19 -22.00 -21.77
CA GLU A 397 -2.00 -21.17 -21.95
C GLU A 397 -0.91 -21.62 -20.97
N GLY A 398 0.31 -21.81 -21.47
CA GLY A 398 1.45 -22.24 -20.64
C GLY A 398 1.22 -23.56 -19.89
N GLY A 399 0.39 -24.46 -20.43
CA GLY A 399 0.05 -25.75 -19.80
C GLY A 399 -1.02 -25.66 -18.70
N LYS A 400 -1.62 -24.50 -18.45
CA LYS A 400 -2.75 -24.31 -17.53
C LYS A 400 -4.02 -23.99 -18.31
N THR A 401 -5.12 -24.66 -17.96
CA THR A 401 -6.44 -24.45 -18.56
C THR A 401 -7.29 -23.55 -17.67
N TYR A 402 -7.91 -22.55 -18.27
CA TYR A 402 -8.80 -21.58 -17.63
C TYR A 402 -10.21 -21.74 -18.22
N GLY A 403 -11.21 -21.96 -17.36
CA GLY A 403 -12.59 -22.27 -17.76
C GLY A 403 -13.64 -21.40 -17.06
N ASP A 404 -13.20 -20.34 -16.40
CA ASP A 404 -13.97 -19.35 -15.63
C ASP A 404 -14.13 -18.05 -16.43
N TRP A 405 -14.31 -18.18 -17.75
CA TRP A 405 -14.52 -17.06 -18.66
C TRP A 405 -15.98 -16.62 -18.66
N TYR A 406 -16.20 -15.31 -18.79
CA TYR A 406 -17.53 -14.71 -18.79
C TYR A 406 -17.66 -13.57 -19.79
N LEU A 407 -18.89 -13.21 -20.10
CA LEU A 407 -19.20 -12.08 -20.98
C LEU A 407 -19.02 -10.78 -20.17
N PRO A 408 -18.10 -9.88 -20.57
CA PRO A 408 -17.80 -8.67 -19.80
C PRO A 408 -19.04 -7.79 -19.63
N SER A 409 -19.18 -7.16 -18.48
CA SER A 409 -20.14 -6.06 -18.27
C SER A 409 -19.80 -4.86 -19.16
N MET A 410 -20.74 -3.93 -19.28
CA MET A 410 -20.52 -2.67 -20.00
C MET A 410 -19.25 -1.96 -19.50
N ARG A 411 -19.05 -1.84 -18.17
CA ARG A 411 -17.84 -1.24 -17.62
C ARG A 411 -16.56 -1.96 -18.02
N GLU A 412 -16.54 -3.28 -18.00
CA GLU A 412 -15.34 -4.06 -18.32
C GLU A 412 -14.94 -3.88 -19.79
N LEU A 413 -15.90 -3.83 -20.71
CA LEU A 413 -15.62 -3.48 -22.12
C LEU A 413 -15.12 -2.04 -22.27
N LEU A 414 -15.63 -1.09 -21.51
CA LEU A 414 -15.13 0.29 -21.55
C LEU A 414 -13.69 0.40 -21.00
N LEU A 415 -13.30 -0.44 -20.03
CA LEU A 415 -11.91 -0.53 -19.56
C LEU A 415 -10.98 -1.14 -20.62
N ILE A 416 -11.47 -2.14 -21.36
CA ILE A 416 -10.79 -2.67 -22.55
C ILE A 416 -10.62 -1.55 -23.58
N ALA A 417 -11.68 -0.78 -23.86
CA ALA A 417 -11.66 0.31 -24.83
C ALA A 417 -10.61 1.38 -24.49
N GLN A 418 -10.48 1.74 -23.21
CA GLN A 418 -9.48 2.70 -22.73
C GLN A 418 -8.04 2.23 -22.96
N ASN A 419 -7.81 0.92 -23.02
CA ASN A 419 -6.49 0.31 -23.13
C ASN A 419 -6.33 -0.50 -24.43
N ILE A 420 -7.17 -0.23 -25.44
CA ILE A 420 -7.30 -1.09 -26.62
C ILE A 420 -6.00 -1.20 -27.42
N GLU A 421 -5.21 -0.13 -27.52
CA GLU A 421 -3.94 -0.15 -28.25
C GLU A 421 -2.94 -1.14 -27.62
N ILE A 422 -2.74 -1.06 -26.30
CA ILE A 422 -1.80 -1.94 -25.60
C ILE A 422 -2.34 -3.37 -25.54
N ILE A 423 -3.65 -3.55 -25.39
CA ILE A 423 -4.29 -4.86 -25.39
C ILE A 423 -4.10 -5.56 -26.74
N ASN A 424 -4.40 -4.85 -27.83
CA ASN A 424 -4.26 -5.38 -29.18
C ASN A 424 -2.79 -5.71 -29.49
N TYR A 425 -1.86 -4.81 -29.18
CA TYR A 425 -0.42 -5.07 -29.31
C TYR A 425 -0.01 -6.38 -28.64
N ARG A 426 -0.51 -6.61 -27.42
CA ARG A 426 -0.18 -7.79 -26.61
C ARG A 426 -0.89 -9.05 -27.08
N ALA A 427 -2.12 -8.95 -27.56
CA ALA A 427 -2.82 -10.06 -28.19
C ALA A 427 -2.06 -10.57 -29.42
N TRP A 428 -1.63 -9.68 -30.33
CA TRP A 428 -0.84 -10.05 -31.50
C TRP A 428 0.52 -10.66 -31.12
N ALA A 429 1.21 -10.09 -30.13
CA ALA A 429 2.49 -10.60 -29.64
C ALA A 429 2.40 -12.04 -29.09
N ASN A 430 1.21 -12.47 -28.66
CA ASN A 430 0.95 -13.80 -28.10
C ASN A 430 0.13 -14.70 -29.05
N GLY A 431 0.14 -14.38 -30.35
CA GLY A 431 -0.46 -15.20 -31.41
C GLY A 431 -1.98 -15.15 -31.51
N GLY A 432 -2.61 -14.15 -30.90
CA GLY A 432 -4.04 -13.88 -31.03
C GLY A 432 -4.37 -12.81 -32.07
N SER A 433 -5.57 -12.24 -31.96
CA SER A 433 -6.08 -11.15 -32.80
C SER A 433 -6.49 -9.94 -31.95
N GLY A 434 -6.26 -8.74 -32.49
CA GLY A 434 -6.78 -7.52 -31.91
C GLY A 434 -8.31 -7.51 -31.86
N LEU A 435 -8.85 -6.69 -30.98
CA LEU A 435 -10.23 -6.25 -31.00
C LEU A 435 -10.40 -5.27 -32.16
N ASP A 436 -11.42 -5.49 -32.98
CA ASP A 436 -11.69 -4.65 -34.14
C ASP A 436 -12.26 -3.29 -33.70
N VAL A 437 -11.74 -2.22 -34.29
CA VAL A 437 -12.30 -0.87 -34.17
C VAL A 437 -13.45 -0.81 -35.18
N PHE A 438 -14.66 -1.17 -34.73
CA PHE A 438 -15.84 -1.57 -35.53
C PHE A 438 -15.68 -2.95 -36.20
N PRO A 439 -16.52 -3.95 -35.87
CA PRO A 439 -17.88 -3.87 -35.33
C PRO A 439 -18.00 -3.89 -33.79
N GLU A 440 -19.22 -3.79 -33.28
CA GLU A 440 -19.57 -3.67 -31.87
C GLU A 440 -19.41 -4.98 -31.08
N TYR A 441 -19.24 -4.85 -29.76
CA TYR A 441 -19.02 -5.96 -28.83
C TYR A 441 -20.16 -6.08 -27.83
N TRP A 442 -20.69 -7.29 -27.64
CA TRP A 442 -21.72 -7.52 -26.63
C TRP A 442 -21.17 -7.41 -25.22
N SER A 443 -21.85 -6.63 -24.38
CA SER A 443 -21.70 -6.70 -22.93
C SER A 443 -22.73 -7.64 -22.31
N SER A 444 -22.52 -8.06 -21.07
CA SER A 444 -23.51 -8.81 -20.27
C SER A 444 -24.53 -7.90 -19.57
N THR A 445 -24.50 -6.59 -19.82
CA THR A 445 -25.43 -5.63 -19.21
C THR A 445 -26.73 -5.55 -20.02
N GLU A 446 -27.82 -6.04 -19.45
CA GLU A 446 -29.18 -5.96 -19.99
C GLU A 446 -29.82 -4.58 -19.74
N TRP A 447 -30.54 -4.07 -20.74
CA TRP A 447 -31.37 -2.87 -20.57
C TRP A 447 -32.80 -3.25 -20.19
N ASP A 448 -33.45 -4.02 -21.05
CA ASP A 448 -34.84 -4.46 -20.89
C ASP A 448 -35.09 -5.85 -21.51
N THR A 449 -36.31 -6.13 -21.94
CA THR A 449 -36.73 -7.45 -22.44
C THR A 449 -36.11 -7.79 -23.80
N ASP A 450 -35.92 -6.81 -24.67
CA ASP A 450 -35.49 -6.99 -26.05
C ASP A 450 -34.18 -6.29 -26.41
N GLN A 451 -33.67 -5.41 -25.55
CA GLN A 451 -32.39 -4.70 -25.75
C GLN A 451 -31.34 -5.04 -24.68
N ALA A 452 -30.09 -5.07 -25.12
CA ALA A 452 -28.90 -5.19 -24.28
C ALA A 452 -27.88 -4.13 -24.68
N VAL A 453 -26.83 -3.97 -23.86
CA VAL A 453 -25.78 -3.00 -24.12
C VAL A 453 -24.68 -3.63 -24.96
N GLU A 454 -24.34 -2.97 -26.07
CA GLU A 454 -23.13 -3.21 -26.85
C GLU A 454 -22.11 -2.08 -26.60
N VAL A 455 -20.85 -2.33 -26.89
CA VAL A 455 -19.79 -1.34 -26.84
C VAL A 455 -19.08 -1.29 -28.18
N SER A 456 -19.00 -0.09 -28.77
CA SER A 456 -18.19 0.20 -29.94
C SER A 456 -16.84 0.77 -29.51
N PHE A 457 -15.77 0.41 -30.21
CA PHE A 457 -14.42 0.89 -29.95
C PHE A 457 -13.98 1.92 -30.98
N TRP A 458 -13.22 2.93 -30.53
CA TRP A 458 -12.56 3.95 -31.35
C TRP A 458 -11.06 4.00 -31.01
N TRP A 459 -10.30 4.80 -31.76
CA TRP A 459 -8.85 4.91 -31.59
C TRP A 459 -8.42 5.43 -30.21
N ASP A 460 -9.31 6.10 -29.47
CA ASP A 460 -9.06 6.73 -28.17
C ASP A 460 -10.06 6.33 -27.06
N GLY A 461 -10.80 5.24 -27.25
CA GLY A 461 -11.74 4.75 -26.23
C GLY A 461 -12.88 3.90 -26.79
N GLY A 462 -14.05 4.03 -26.19
CA GLY A 462 -15.26 3.32 -26.61
C GLY A 462 -16.53 3.97 -26.09
N GLY A 463 -17.66 3.59 -26.66
CA GLY A 463 -18.99 4.07 -26.26
C GLY A 463 -19.97 2.92 -26.15
N ALA A 464 -20.88 3.02 -25.18
CA ALA A 464 -21.93 2.03 -24.95
C ALA A 464 -23.23 2.47 -25.64
N PHE A 465 -23.89 1.52 -26.31
CA PHE A 465 -25.13 1.73 -27.06
C PHE A 465 -26.14 0.63 -26.75
N LEU A 466 -27.42 0.91 -27.02
CA LEU A 466 -28.48 -0.09 -26.88
C LEU A 466 -28.71 -0.76 -28.23
N GLU A 467 -28.75 -2.08 -28.23
CA GLU A 467 -29.02 -2.86 -29.42
C GLU A 467 -29.98 -4.02 -29.10
N TYR A 468 -30.80 -4.39 -30.08
CA TYR A 468 -31.73 -5.51 -30.00
C TYR A 468 -30.97 -6.82 -29.83
N LYS A 469 -31.35 -7.60 -28.82
CA LYS A 469 -30.72 -8.89 -28.47
C LYS A 469 -30.63 -9.88 -29.64
N ARG A 470 -31.53 -9.77 -30.62
CA ARG A 470 -31.57 -10.61 -31.83
C ARG A 470 -30.46 -10.29 -32.86
N HIS A 471 -29.89 -9.08 -32.83
CA HIS A 471 -28.79 -8.70 -33.71
C HIS A 471 -27.51 -9.37 -33.25
N THR A 472 -26.52 -9.42 -34.15
CA THR A 472 -25.28 -10.18 -33.94
C THR A 472 -24.10 -9.24 -33.79
N ASN A 473 -23.35 -9.38 -32.70
CA ASN A 473 -22.16 -8.58 -32.41
C ASN A 473 -20.98 -9.49 -32.04
N ASN A 474 -19.80 -8.90 -31.90
CA ASN A 474 -18.59 -9.59 -31.49
C ASN A 474 -18.63 -9.92 -29.99
N VAL A 475 -17.83 -10.91 -29.58
CA VAL A 475 -17.66 -11.30 -28.18
C VAL A 475 -16.20 -11.58 -27.88
N ARG A 476 -15.66 -10.83 -26.91
CA ARG A 476 -14.39 -11.11 -26.25
C ARG A 476 -14.65 -11.47 -24.80
N ALA A 477 -14.36 -12.71 -24.44
CA ALA A 477 -14.51 -13.17 -23.07
C ALA A 477 -13.45 -12.55 -22.16
N VAL A 478 -13.81 -12.38 -20.89
CA VAL A 478 -12.92 -11.92 -19.83
C VAL A 478 -12.96 -12.87 -18.64
N ARG A 479 -11.95 -12.80 -17.77
CA ARG A 479 -11.93 -13.51 -16.48
C ARG A 479 -11.15 -12.72 -15.43
N ALA A 480 -11.42 -13.03 -14.17
CA ALA A 480 -10.66 -12.51 -13.04
C ALA A 480 -9.43 -13.37 -12.71
N PHE A 481 -8.44 -12.78 -12.04
CA PHE A 481 -7.28 -13.49 -11.52
C PHE A 481 -6.81 -12.98 -10.16
#